data_AF-A0A1G2I5P1-F1
#
_entry.id   AF-A0A1G2I5P1-F1
#
_cell.length_a   1.000
_cell.length_b   1.000
_cell.length_c   1.000
_cell.angle_alpha   90.00
_cell.angle_beta   90.00
_cell.angle_gamma   90.00
#
_symmetry.space_group_name_H-M   'P 1'
#
loop_
_entity.id
_entity.type
_entity.pdbx_description
1 polymer ?
#
loop_
_entity_poly.entity_id
_entity_poly.type
_entity_poly.pdbx_seq_one_letter_code
_entity_poly.pdbx_strand_id
1 'polypeptide(L)'
;MEFSWWIFVAVCVANTLYTGILYVAQVLDKNLPARHSIIPGTNQKFLHMQDLYRTVCGDLFGVPLIINAFVHLVARDAANFWWGLIFALIGSVIFLMICLKKDHKPDLGFPKTGKISLNGMLHLPYFGIGIGASIICLWNLFTGYLYGPVMLIAFMGGVFYLICYVAEIKSGNFALLKKIKV
;
A
#
# COMPACT_ATOMS: atom_id res chain seq x y z
N MET A 1 -25.35 -4.69 -5.20
CA MET A 1 -24.98 -3.34 -5.66
C MET A 1 -24.67 -3.43 -7.14
N GLU A 2 -25.18 -2.51 -7.95
CA GLU A 2 -24.85 -2.50 -9.37
C GLU A 2 -23.39 -2.08 -9.58
N PHE A 3 -22.74 -2.71 -10.54
CA PHE A 3 -21.36 -2.44 -10.87
C PHE A 3 -21.27 -1.41 -12.00
N SER A 4 -20.46 -0.38 -11.80
CA SER A 4 -20.16 0.64 -12.80
C SER A 4 -18.77 0.44 -13.38
N TRP A 5 -18.71 0.11 -14.66
CA TRP A 5 -17.46 0.03 -15.43
C TRP A 5 -16.71 1.36 -15.48
N TRP A 6 -17.42 2.49 -15.46
CA TRP A 6 -16.79 3.82 -15.43
C TRP A 6 -16.07 4.09 -14.12
N ILE A 7 -16.67 3.71 -12.98
CA ILE A 7 -15.98 3.79 -11.68
C ILE A 7 -14.74 2.90 -11.68
N PHE A 8 -14.85 1.70 -12.26
CA PHE A 8 -13.71 0.78 -12.38
C PHE A 8 -12.56 1.36 -13.18
N VAL A 9 -12.82 1.83 -14.40
CA VAL A 9 -11.81 2.44 -15.26
C VAL A 9 -11.18 3.66 -14.58
N ALA A 10 -11.99 4.54 -13.98
CA ALA A 10 -11.50 5.73 -13.29
C ALA A 10 -10.56 5.38 -12.13
N VAL A 11 -10.93 4.40 -11.30
CA VAL A 11 -10.10 3.94 -10.17
C VAL A 11 -8.81 3.30 -10.66
N CYS A 12 -8.86 2.45 -11.68
CA CYS A 12 -7.66 1.84 -12.24
C CYS A 12 -6.71 2.91 -12.81
N VAL A 13 -7.21 3.86 -13.59
CA VAL A 13 -6.39 4.96 -14.14
C VAL A 13 -5.79 5.80 -13.02
N ALA A 14 -6.58 6.24 -12.04
CA ALA A 14 -6.10 7.05 -10.92
C ALA A 14 -5.01 6.31 -10.12
N ASN A 15 -5.20 5.01 -9.86
CA ASN A 15 -4.23 4.19 -9.14
C ASN A 15 -2.93 3.99 -9.93
N THR A 16 -3.03 3.70 -11.23
CA THR A 16 -1.86 3.58 -12.11
C THR A 16 -1.08 4.90 -12.19
N LEU A 17 -1.78 6.04 -12.28
CA LEU A 17 -1.13 7.35 -12.25
C LEU A 17 -0.42 7.59 -10.91
N TYR A 18 -1.06 7.27 -9.80
CA TYR A 18 -0.46 7.45 -8.46
C TYR A 18 0.78 6.59 -8.28
N THR A 19 0.69 5.30 -8.62
CA THR A 19 1.85 4.38 -8.56
C THR A 19 2.95 4.79 -9.53
N GLY A 20 2.61 5.37 -10.69
CA GLY A 20 3.55 6.03 -11.59
C GLY A 20 4.26 7.23 -10.95
N ILE A 21 3.55 8.07 -10.20
CA ILE A 21 4.15 9.18 -9.43
C ILE A 21 5.12 8.65 -8.39
N LEU A 22 4.77 7.57 -7.67
CA LEU A 22 5.68 6.92 -6.72
C LEU A 22 6.94 6.43 -7.44
N TYR A 23 6.80 5.79 -8.59
CA TYR A 23 7.94 5.34 -9.41
C TYR A 23 8.84 6.51 -9.82
N VAL A 24 8.26 7.60 -10.33
CA VAL A 24 9.01 8.80 -10.71
C VAL A 24 9.72 9.40 -9.50
N ALA A 25 9.05 9.50 -8.35
CA ALA A 25 9.66 9.98 -7.12
C ALA A 25 10.85 9.12 -6.67
N GLN A 26 10.76 7.79 -6.83
CA GLN A 26 11.87 6.88 -6.56
C GLN A 26 13.06 7.15 -7.51
N VAL A 27 12.80 7.30 -8.81
CA VAL A 27 13.86 7.53 -9.81
C VAL A 27 14.55 8.88 -9.61
N LEU A 28 13.81 9.90 -9.20
CA LEU A 28 14.34 11.26 -8.99
C LEU A 28 15.05 11.44 -7.64
N ASP A 29 14.83 10.56 -6.67
CA ASP A 29 15.45 10.68 -5.34
C ASP A 29 16.91 10.20 -5.36
N LYS A 30 17.82 11.16 -5.49
CA LYS A 30 19.28 10.95 -5.47
C LYS A 30 19.83 10.45 -4.14
N ASN A 31 19.04 10.46 -3.06
CA ASN A 31 19.45 9.99 -1.75
C ASN A 31 19.16 8.50 -1.53
N LEU A 32 18.48 7.85 -2.48
CA LEU A 32 18.21 6.42 -2.40
C LEU A 32 19.47 5.61 -2.72
N PRO A 33 19.79 4.57 -1.92
CA PRO A 33 20.78 3.59 -2.30
C PRO A 33 20.43 2.91 -3.64
N ALA A 34 21.47 2.46 -4.35
CA ALA A 34 21.30 1.70 -5.57
C ALA A 34 20.47 0.42 -5.30
N ARG A 35 19.62 0.05 -6.25
CA ARG A 35 18.79 -1.17 -6.15
C ARG A 35 19.67 -2.39 -5.92
N HIS A 36 19.29 -3.24 -4.98
CA HIS A 36 20.03 -4.43 -4.54
C HIS A 36 21.43 -4.20 -3.96
N SER A 37 21.82 -2.95 -3.70
CA SER A 37 23.04 -2.65 -2.94
C SER A 37 22.97 -3.27 -1.54
N ILE A 38 24.13 -3.62 -0.98
CA ILE A 38 24.20 -4.18 0.37
C ILE A 38 24.06 -3.06 1.39
N ILE A 39 23.14 -3.23 2.35
CA ILE A 39 22.94 -2.28 3.44
C ILE A 39 24.17 -2.34 4.36
N PRO A 40 24.85 -1.20 4.63
CA PRO A 40 26.08 -1.17 5.42
C PRO A 40 25.94 -1.87 6.79
N GLY A 41 26.93 -2.69 7.15
CA GLY A 41 26.95 -3.45 8.41
C GLY A 41 26.00 -4.66 8.44
N THR A 42 25.49 -5.09 7.29
CA THR A 42 24.58 -6.24 7.14
C THR A 42 24.94 -7.06 5.89
N ASN A 43 24.29 -8.21 5.72
CA ASN A 43 24.28 -8.99 4.47
C ASN A 43 22.95 -8.84 3.71
N GLN A 44 22.15 -7.82 4.03
CA GLN A 44 20.83 -7.63 3.46
C GLN A 44 20.87 -6.64 2.29
N LYS A 45 20.04 -6.89 1.27
CA LYS A 45 19.90 -6.03 0.09
C LYS A 45 18.89 -4.91 0.35
N PHE A 46 19.20 -3.72 -0.16
CA PHE A 46 18.28 -2.61 -0.29
C PHE A 46 17.21 -2.92 -1.36
N LEU A 47 15.96 -2.61 -1.07
CA LEU A 47 14.81 -2.94 -1.91
C LEU A 47 14.20 -1.69 -2.52
N HIS A 48 13.99 -1.71 -3.84
CA HIS A 48 13.18 -0.73 -4.54
C HIS A 48 11.73 -1.23 -4.68
N MET A 49 10.83 -0.39 -5.16
CA MET A 49 9.42 -0.76 -5.36
C MET A 49 9.24 -1.97 -6.27
N GLN A 50 10.13 -2.16 -7.24
CA GLN A 50 10.07 -3.29 -8.18
C GLN A 50 10.44 -4.63 -7.52
N ASP A 51 10.97 -4.60 -6.30
CA ASP A 51 11.38 -5.79 -5.54
C ASP A 51 10.31 -6.27 -4.56
N LEU A 52 9.23 -5.49 -4.41
CA LEU A 52 8.15 -5.73 -3.47
C LEU A 52 6.93 -6.26 -4.23
N TYR A 53 6.55 -7.50 -3.97
CA TYR A 53 5.30 -8.10 -4.47
C TYR A 53 4.07 -7.24 -4.14
N ARG A 54 4.05 -6.62 -2.96
CA ARG A 54 2.95 -5.71 -2.61
C ARG A 54 2.91 -4.51 -3.52
N THR A 55 4.05 -3.94 -3.90
CA THR A 55 4.03 -2.72 -4.72
C THR A 55 3.86 -3.03 -6.21
N VAL A 56 4.47 -4.09 -6.72
CA VAL A 56 4.34 -4.45 -8.15
C VAL A 56 3.01 -5.12 -8.44
N CYS A 57 2.48 -5.95 -7.53
CA CYS A 57 1.26 -6.69 -7.78
C CYS A 57 0.11 -6.19 -6.89
N GLY A 58 0.33 -6.13 -5.59
CA GLY A 58 -0.71 -5.75 -4.62
C GLY A 58 -1.29 -4.37 -4.90
N ASP A 59 -0.45 -3.37 -5.09
CA ASP A 59 -0.82 -1.97 -5.28
C ASP A 59 -1.35 -1.74 -6.70
N LEU A 60 -0.86 -2.47 -7.71
CA LEU A 60 -1.35 -2.33 -9.09
C LEU A 60 -2.66 -3.07 -9.37
N PHE A 61 -2.93 -4.18 -8.68
CA PHE A 61 -4.08 -5.03 -8.97
C PHE A 61 -5.02 -5.20 -7.77
N GLY A 62 -4.49 -5.44 -6.57
CA GLY A 62 -5.30 -5.66 -5.37
C GLY A 62 -5.98 -4.37 -4.87
N VAL A 63 -5.20 -3.30 -4.69
CA VAL A 63 -5.69 -2.01 -4.16
C VAL A 63 -6.79 -1.41 -5.03
N PRO A 64 -6.68 -1.32 -6.38
CA PRO A 64 -7.75 -0.81 -7.22
C PRO A 64 -9.08 -1.52 -7.03
N LEU A 65 -9.08 -2.84 -6.80
CA LEU A 65 -10.32 -3.60 -6.61
C LEU A 65 -11.00 -3.23 -5.28
N ILE A 66 -10.22 -3.02 -4.22
CA ILE A 66 -10.74 -2.55 -2.92
C ILE A 66 -11.23 -1.11 -3.03
N ILE A 67 -10.42 -0.22 -3.61
CA ILE A 67 -10.79 1.19 -3.83
C ILE A 67 -12.03 1.29 -4.72
N ASN A 68 -12.17 0.42 -5.71
CA ASN A 68 -13.34 0.39 -6.57
C ASN A 68 -14.62 0.14 -5.77
N ALA A 69 -14.61 -0.82 -4.86
CA ALA A 69 -15.74 -1.07 -3.97
C ALA A 69 -16.04 0.13 -3.05
N PHE A 70 -14.99 0.75 -2.50
CA PHE A 70 -15.14 1.96 -1.70
C PHE A 70 -15.77 3.11 -2.50
N VAL A 71 -15.33 3.37 -3.73
CA VAL A 71 -15.90 4.45 -4.56
C VAL A 71 -17.36 4.17 -4.94
N HIS A 72 -17.74 2.91 -5.15
CA HIS A 72 -19.15 2.56 -5.31
C HIS A 72 -19.98 2.84 -4.04
N LEU A 73 -19.42 2.60 -2.85
CA LEU A 73 -20.07 2.97 -1.59
C LEU A 73 -20.20 4.50 -1.45
N VAL A 74 -19.18 5.25 -1.86
CA VAL A 74 -19.22 6.73 -1.85
C VAL A 74 -20.29 7.25 -2.82
N ALA A 75 -20.35 6.71 -4.04
CA ALA A 75 -21.33 7.10 -5.06
C ALA A 75 -22.79 6.84 -4.64
N ARG A 76 -23.00 5.98 -3.62
CA ARG A 76 -24.32 5.68 -3.05
C ARG A 76 -24.53 6.28 -1.66
N ASP A 77 -23.65 7.18 -1.22
CA ASP A 77 -23.67 7.83 0.10
C ASP A 77 -23.68 6.85 1.29
N ALA A 78 -23.07 5.67 1.12
CA ALA A 78 -23.00 4.61 2.13
C ALA A 78 -21.62 4.47 2.80
N ALA A 79 -20.59 5.11 2.23
CA ALA A 79 -19.20 4.95 2.68
C ALA A 79 -18.89 5.62 4.03
N ASN A 80 -19.68 6.60 4.47
CA ASN A 80 -19.36 7.47 5.60
C ASN A 80 -17.90 8.00 5.52
N PHE A 81 -17.69 8.89 4.55
CA PHE A 81 -16.38 9.36 4.10
C PHE A 81 -15.47 9.88 5.23
N TRP A 82 -16.03 10.55 6.23
CA TRP A 82 -15.28 11.11 7.36
C TRP A 82 -14.58 10.05 8.20
N TRP A 83 -15.24 8.94 8.49
CA TRP A 83 -14.59 7.82 9.18
C TRP A 83 -13.48 7.21 8.32
N GLY A 84 -13.69 7.12 7.01
CA GLY A 84 -12.66 6.69 6.07
C GLY A 84 -11.39 7.55 6.15
N LEU A 85 -11.53 8.88 6.22
CA LEU A 85 -10.39 9.79 6.39
C LEU A 85 -9.67 9.62 7.73
N ILE A 86 -10.42 9.44 8.82
CA ILE A 86 -9.84 9.20 10.15
C ILE A 86 -8.99 7.93 10.13
N PHE A 87 -9.52 6.83 9.60
CA PHE A 87 -8.78 5.58 9.49
C PHE A 87 -7.59 5.69 8.54
N ALA A 88 -7.69 6.48 7.47
CA ALA A 88 -6.57 6.73 6.57
C ALA A 88 -5.42 7.46 7.27
N LEU A 89 -5.72 8.48 8.07
CA LEU A 89 -4.73 9.19 8.87
C LEU A 89 -4.06 8.25 9.89
N ILE A 90 -4.85 7.50 10.65
CA ILE A 90 -4.34 6.53 11.64
C ILE A 90 -3.43 5.50 10.96
N GLY A 91 -3.89 4.91 9.85
CA GLY A 91 -3.11 3.94 9.08
C GLY A 91 -1.78 4.51 8.60
N SER A 92 -1.77 5.75 8.10
CA SER A 92 -0.56 6.44 7.65
C SER A 92 0.44 6.66 8.79
N VAL A 93 -0.04 7.10 9.95
CA VAL A 93 0.80 7.35 11.14
C VAL A 93 1.38 6.05 11.68
N ILE A 94 0.57 5.00 11.81
CA ILE A 94 1.04 3.69 12.28
C ILE A 94 2.10 3.12 11.32
N PHE A 95 1.86 3.20 10.01
CA PHE A 95 2.82 2.74 9.02
C PHE A 95 4.14 3.51 9.10
N LEU A 96 4.07 4.85 9.19
CA LEU A 96 5.24 5.69 9.41
C LEU A 96 6.02 5.28 10.66
N MET A 97 5.33 5.07 11.79
CA MET A 97 5.95 4.68 13.06
C MET A 97 6.66 3.33 12.95
N ILE A 98 6.06 2.35 12.27
CA ILE A 98 6.67 1.02 12.05
C ILE A 98 7.95 1.16 11.22
N CYS A 99 7.89 1.91 10.13
CA CYS A 99 9.00 2.05 9.20
C CYS A 99 10.15 2.94 9.71
N LEU A 100 9.89 3.82 10.68
CA LEU A 100 10.93 4.62 11.34
C LEU A 100 11.65 3.88 12.48
N LYS A 101 11.24 2.65 12.83
CA LYS A 101 11.90 1.87 13.90
C LYS A 101 13.36 1.56 13.56
N LYS A 102 14.16 1.35 14.61
CA LYS A 102 15.61 1.11 14.50
C LYS A 102 15.98 -0.19 13.79
N ASP A 103 15.08 -1.16 13.85
CA ASP A 103 15.18 -2.49 13.26
C ASP A 103 14.42 -2.60 11.92
N HIS A 104 13.82 -1.51 11.43
CA HIS A 104 13.26 -1.49 10.08
C HIS A 104 14.38 -1.66 9.05
N LYS A 105 14.20 -2.62 8.14
CA LYS A 105 15.14 -2.86 7.04
C LYS A 105 14.95 -1.75 6.00
N PRO A 106 16.02 -1.01 5.63
CA PRO A 106 15.92 0.03 4.63
C PRO A 106 15.32 -0.42 3.29
N ASP A 107 14.44 0.40 2.74
CA ASP A 107 13.73 0.20 1.48
C ASP A 107 13.48 1.56 0.76
N LEU A 108 12.78 1.50 -0.37
CA LEU A 108 12.41 2.63 -1.23
C LEU A 108 11.83 3.84 -0.48
N GLY A 109 11.05 3.61 0.57
CA GLY A 109 10.36 4.65 1.34
C GLY A 109 11.22 5.13 2.50
N PHE A 110 12.12 4.27 2.97
CA PHE A 110 12.93 4.46 4.16
C PHE A 110 14.39 4.12 3.87
N PRO A 111 15.14 5.05 3.23
CA PRO A 111 16.46 4.79 2.64
C PRO A 111 17.51 4.39 3.66
N LYS A 112 17.33 4.83 4.91
CA LYS A 112 18.13 4.50 6.08
C LYS A 112 17.21 4.51 7.31
N THR A 113 17.62 3.81 8.36
CA THR A 113 16.90 3.79 9.63
C THR A 113 16.54 5.20 10.12
N GLY A 114 15.26 5.42 10.44
CA GLY A 114 14.75 6.70 10.95
C GLY A 114 14.72 7.83 9.91
N LYS A 115 14.88 7.52 8.62
CA LYS A 115 14.78 8.49 7.52
C LYS A 115 13.67 8.07 6.56
N ILE A 116 13.02 9.07 5.96
CA ILE A 116 11.98 8.89 4.96
C ILE A 116 12.42 9.56 3.65
N SER A 117 12.18 8.90 2.52
CA SER A 117 12.43 9.42 1.18
C SER A 117 11.24 10.23 0.67
N LEU A 118 11.39 10.90 -0.48
CA LEU A 118 10.26 11.54 -1.15
C LEU A 118 9.20 10.51 -1.54
N ASN A 119 9.61 9.35 -2.04
CA ASN A 119 8.68 8.26 -2.32
C ASN A 119 7.95 7.83 -1.04
N GLY A 120 8.66 7.64 0.07
CA GLY A 120 8.06 7.27 1.35
C GLY A 120 6.98 8.26 1.80
N MET A 121 7.27 9.57 1.69
CA MET A 121 6.30 10.62 2.03
C MET A 121 5.04 10.58 1.14
N LEU A 122 5.20 10.34 -0.17
CA LEU A 122 4.09 10.21 -1.11
C LEU A 122 3.33 8.89 -0.93
N HIS A 123 4.01 7.84 -0.47
CA HIS A 123 3.37 6.54 -0.22
C HIS A 123 2.52 6.55 1.06
N LEU A 124 2.80 7.41 2.04
CA LEU A 124 2.00 7.53 3.28
C LEU A 124 0.50 7.76 3.00
N PRO A 125 0.08 8.84 2.29
CA PRO A 125 -1.33 9.06 2.01
C PRO A 125 -1.94 7.97 1.13
N TYR A 126 -1.18 7.40 0.18
CA TYR A 126 -1.63 6.27 -0.62
C TYR A 126 -1.97 5.05 0.24
N PHE A 127 -1.05 4.66 1.12
CA PHE A 127 -1.24 3.57 2.06
C PHE A 127 -2.41 3.84 3.00
N GLY A 128 -2.49 5.05 3.55
CA GLY A 128 -3.59 5.49 4.41
C GLY A 128 -4.94 5.35 3.73
N ILE A 129 -5.12 5.91 2.53
CA ILE A 129 -6.37 5.82 1.77
C ILE A 129 -6.75 4.36 1.54
N GLY A 130 -5.78 3.49 1.20
CA GLY A 130 -6.00 2.05 1.07
C GLY A 130 -6.55 1.41 2.36
N ILE A 131 -5.97 1.74 3.51
CA ILE A 131 -6.44 1.26 4.82
C ILE A 131 -7.84 1.78 5.15
N GLY A 132 -8.08 3.09 4.98
CA GLY A 132 -9.38 3.70 5.24
C GLY A 132 -10.48 3.10 4.38
N ALA A 133 -10.23 2.97 3.07
CA ALA A 133 -11.15 2.32 2.15
C ALA A 133 -11.42 0.86 2.52
N SER A 134 -10.39 0.11 2.90
CA SER A 134 -10.51 -1.29 3.33
C SER A 134 -11.41 -1.41 4.56
N ILE A 135 -11.21 -0.58 5.59
CA ILE A 135 -12.01 -0.60 6.82
C ILE A 135 -13.46 -0.23 6.53
N ILE A 136 -13.71 0.79 5.70
CA ILE A 136 -15.06 1.18 5.29
C ILE A 136 -15.75 0.06 4.50
N CYS A 137 -15.03 -0.60 3.60
CA CYS A 137 -15.59 -1.75 2.87
C CYS A 137 -15.93 -2.90 3.81
N LEU A 138 -15.06 -3.22 4.77
CA LEU A 138 -15.33 -4.24 5.80
C LEU A 138 -16.53 -3.88 6.66
N TRP A 139 -16.63 -2.63 7.13
CA TRP A 139 -17.80 -2.17 7.87
C TRP A 139 -19.09 -2.33 7.07
N ASN A 140 -19.09 -1.90 5.81
CA ASN A 140 -20.25 -1.98 4.93
C ASN A 140 -20.59 -3.41 4.48
N LEU A 141 -19.63 -4.35 4.56
CA LEU A 141 -19.90 -5.76 4.42
C LEU A 141 -20.77 -6.27 5.58
N PHE A 142 -20.44 -5.88 6.82
CA PHE A 142 -21.19 -6.30 8.01
C PHE A 142 -22.56 -5.64 8.14
N THR A 143 -22.69 -4.37 7.72
CA THR A 143 -23.97 -3.65 7.75
C THR A 143 -24.85 -3.92 6.54
N GLY A 144 -24.39 -4.75 5.59
CA GLY A 144 -25.18 -5.22 4.44
C GLY A 144 -25.24 -4.24 3.26
N TYR A 145 -24.51 -3.13 3.30
CA TYR A 145 -24.47 -2.14 2.21
C TYR A 145 -23.53 -2.53 1.07
N LEU A 146 -22.52 -3.37 1.33
CA LEU A 146 -21.62 -3.93 0.33
C LEU A 146 -22.04 -5.36 -0.04
N TYR A 147 -22.68 -5.52 -1.21
CA TYR A 147 -23.21 -6.82 -1.67
C TYR A 147 -23.16 -6.96 -3.20
N GLY A 148 -23.30 -8.21 -3.68
CA GLY A 148 -23.33 -8.52 -5.11
C GLY A 148 -21.94 -8.41 -5.77
N PRO A 149 -21.86 -8.04 -7.07
CA PRO A 149 -20.60 -8.03 -7.81
C PRO A 149 -19.50 -7.15 -7.18
N VAL A 150 -19.87 -5.99 -6.63
CA VAL A 150 -18.92 -5.06 -5.99
C VAL A 150 -18.26 -5.67 -4.75
N MET A 151 -19.01 -6.46 -3.97
CA MET A 151 -18.50 -7.20 -2.83
C MET A 151 -17.49 -8.27 -3.26
N LEU A 152 -17.81 -9.03 -4.32
CA LEU A 152 -16.91 -10.05 -4.84
C LEU A 152 -15.58 -9.45 -5.31
N ILE A 153 -15.63 -8.29 -5.96
CA ILE A 153 -14.44 -7.56 -6.42
C ILE A 153 -13.57 -7.11 -5.24
N ALA A 154 -14.16 -6.50 -4.20
CA ALA A 154 -13.44 -6.17 -2.97
C ALA A 154 -12.77 -7.40 -2.34
N PHE A 155 -13.50 -8.52 -2.26
CA PHE A 155 -12.99 -9.77 -1.71
C PHE A 155 -11.81 -10.30 -2.52
N MET A 156 -11.91 -10.34 -3.84
CA MET A 156 -10.80 -10.74 -4.73
C MET A 156 -9.57 -9.83 -4.55
N GLY A 157 -9.79 -8.51 -4.45
CA GLY A 157 -8.72 -7.55 -4.19
C GLY A 157 -8.01 -7.80 -2.86
N GLY A 158 -8.77 -8.02 -1.79
CA GLY A 158 -8.24 -8.34 -0.46
C GLY A 158 -7.45 -9.66 -0.43
N VAL A 159 -7.99 -10.72 -1.04
CA VAL A 159 -7.29 -12.01 -1.15
C VAL A 159 -6.00 -11.87 -1.95
N PHE A 160 -6.04 -11.18 -3.08
CA PHE A 160 -4.86 -10.96 -3.91
C PHE A 160 -3.77 -10.16 -3.17
N TYR A 161 -4.16 -9.11 -2.45
CA TYR A 161 -3.23 -8.33 -1.63
C TYR A 161 -2.62 -9.17 -0.51
N LEU A 162 -3.41 -10.03 0.13
CA LEU A 162 -2.93 -10.95 1.17
C LEU A 162 -1.92 -11.96 0.61
N ILE A 163 -2.15 -12.50 -0.59
CA ILE A 163 -1.20 -13.38 -1.27
C ILE A 163 0.13 -12.64 -1.50
N CYS A 164 0.08 -11.39 -1.97
CA CYS A 164 1.27 -10.56 -2.14
C CYS A 164 1.99 -10.32 -0.80
N TYR A 165 1.24 -10.03 0.27
CA TYR A 165 1.79 -9.87 1.61
C TYR A 165 2.49 -11.14 2.12
N VAL A 166 1.91 -12.32 1.92
CA VAL A 166 2.52 -13.60 2.28
C VAL A 166 3.80 -13.85 1.45
N ALA A 167 3.78 -13.49 0.16
CA ALA A 167 4.97 -13.61 -0.69
C ALA A 167 6.14 -12.75 -0.19
N GLU A 168 5.88 -11.54 0.33
CA GLU A 168 6.91 -10.67 0.93
C GLU A 168 7.53 -11.25 2.20
N ILE A 169 6.71 -11.89 3.04
CA ILE A 169 7.20 -12.57 4.24
C ILE A 169 8.11 -13.72 3.82
N LYS A 170 7.67 -14.53 2.85
CA LYS A 170 8.42 -15.70 2.36
C LYS A 170 9.72 -15.31 1.64
N SER A 171 9.75 -14.17 0.94
CA SER A 171 10.96 -13.67 0.29
C SER A 171 11.96 -13.03 1.26
N GLY A 172 11.58 -12.82 2.52
CA GLY A 172 12.40 -12.14 3.52
C GLY A 172 12.51 -10.63 3.27
N ASN A 173 11.62 -10.05 2.47
CA ASN A 173 11.61 -8.62 2.19
C ASN A 173 11.23 -7.82 3.46
N PHE A 174 10.37 -8.36 4.33
CA PHE A 174 10.04 -7.80 5.65
C PHE A 174 10.89 -8.34 6.80
N ALA A 175 11.97 -9.05 6.51
CA ALA A 175 12.90 -9.42 7.58
C ALA A 175 13.46 -8.13 8.21
N LEU A 176 13.42 -8.06 9.55
CA LEU A 176 14.05 -6.99 10.31
C LEU A 176 15.54 -6.83 9.93
N LEU A 177 16.07 -5.64 10.17
CA LEU A 177 17.47 -5.33 9.94
C LEU A 177 18.37 -6.17 10.85
N LYS A 178 19.21 -7.03 10.25
CA LYS A 178 20.15 -7.91 10.94
C LYS A 178 21.56 -7.35 10.81
N LYS A 179 22.04 -6.72 11.88
CA LYS A 179 23.44 -6.28 11.96
C LYS A 179 24.36 -7.47 12.17
N ILE A 180 25.49 -7.47 11.46
CA ILE A 180 26.57 -8.41 11.74
C ILE A 180 27.14 -8.03 13.11
N LYS A 181 27.15 -8.97 14.06
CA LYS A 181 27.92 -8.79 15.30
C LYS A 181 29.39 -8.84 14.90
N VAL A 182 30.07 -7.70 15.04
CA VAL A 182 31.53 -7.61 14.95
C VAL A 182 32.11 -8.06 16.28
#